data_AF-A0A7S1CR88-F1
#
_entry.id   AF-A0A7S1CR88-F1
#
_cell.length_a   1.000
_cell.length_b   1.000
_cell.length_c   1.000
_cell.angle_alpha   90.00
_cell.angle_beta   90.00
_cell.angle_gamma   90.00
#
_symmetry.space_group_name_H-M   'P 1'
#
loop_
_entity.id
_entity.type
_entity.pdbx_description
1 polymer ?
#
loop_
_entity_poly.entity_id
_entity_poly.type
_entity_poly.pdbx_seq_one_letter_code
_entity_poly.pdbx_strand_id
1 'polypeptide(L)'
;DVCSPSRCAFLSGAYPLHNSIDDWIPPGDSYGLPSHFATIADKMGEAGYTAHATGKWHAGFANQSWTPTFRGFSSFLGFYSGGEDYFTHQTSGHYDFRWDAT
;
A
#
# COMPACT_ATOMS: atom_id res chain seq x y z
N ASP A 1 -14.90 8.76 -5.11
CA ASP A 1 -13.87 7.74 -4.88
C ASP A 1 -12.58 8.10 -5.58
N VAL A 2 -11.49 8.12 -4.81
CA VAL A 2 -10.12 8.30 -5.27
C VAL A 2 -9.35 7.02 -4.99
N CYS A 3 -8.20 6.83 -5.63
CA CYS A 3 -7.48 5.57 -5.58
C CYS A 3 -7.02 5.12 -4.18
N SER A 4 -6.62 6.03 -3.27
CA SER A 4 -6.16 5.63 -1.92
C SER A 4 -7.31 5.09 -1.05
N PRO A 5 -8.47 5.76 -0.93
CA PRO A 5 -9.63 5.22 -0.23
C PRO A 5 -10.08 3.84 -0.74
N SER A 6 -10.20 3.65 -2.05
CA SER A 6 -10.62 2.37 -2.64
C SER A 6 -9.62 1.24 -2.35
N ARG A 7 -8.31 1.52 -2.37
CA ARG A 7 -7.28 0.53 -2.07
C ARG A 7 -7.25 0.17 -0.60
N CYS A 8 -7.35 1.16 0.28
CA CYS A 8 -7.41 0.92 1.72
C CYS A 8 -8.67 0.13 2.10
N ALA A 9 -9.79 0.39 1.44
CA ALA A 9 -11.01 -0.41 1.61
C ALA A 9 -10.87 -1.84 1.11
N PHE A 10 -10.25 -2.04 -0.07
CA PHE A 10 -9.96 -3.39 -0.59
C PHE A 10 -9.03 -4.18 0.35
N LEU A 11 -7.97 -3.55 0.85
CA LEU A 11 -7.00 -4.21 1.73
C LEU A 11 -7.63 -4.56 3.07
N SER A 12 -8.34 -3.63 3.71
CA SER A 12 -8.86 -3.80 5.07
C SER A 12 -10.25 -4.44 5.16
N GLY A 13 -11.00 -4.47 4.07
CA GLY A 13 -12.44 -4.80 4.09
C GLY A 13 -13.31 -3.77 4.79
N ALA A 14 -12.76 -2.61 5.20
CA ALA A 14 -13.47 -1.55 5.91
C ALA A 14 -13.67 -0.33 5.01
N TYR A 15 -14.85 0.28 5.06
CA TYR A 15 -15.11 1.52 4.33
C TYR A 15 -14.13 2.63 4.71
N PRO A 16 -13.83 3.58 3.79
CA PRO A 16 -13.03 4.78 4.05
C PRO A 16 -13.36 5.50 5.36
N LEU A 17 -14.66 5.63 5.68
CA LEU A 17 -15.15 6.23 6.92
C LEU A 17 -14.66 5.51 8.19
N HIS A 18 -14.42 4.21 8.12
CA HIS A 18 -13.96 3.40 9.25
C HIS A 18 -12.43 3.29 9.31
N ASN A 19 -11.76 3.24 8.15
CA ASN A 19 -10.30 3.16 8.10
C ASN A 19 -9.59 4.52 8.07
N SER A 20 -10.35 5.62 8.06
CA SER A 20 -9.89 7.01 8.07
C SER A 20 -9.06 7.44 6.86
N ILE A 21 -9.14 6.71 5.75
CA ILE A 21 -8.54 7.10 4.45
C ILE A 21 -9.66 7.50 3.51
N ASP A 22 -10.10 8.75 3.61
CA ASP A 22 -11.25 9.32 2.90
C ASP A 22 -10.88 10.14 1.66
N ASP A 23 -9.62 10.55 1.51
CA ASP A 23 -9.10 11.20 0.31
C ASP A 23 -7.75 10.64 -0.15
N TRP A 24 -7.27 11.15 -1.28
CA TRP A 24 -5.96 10.93 -1.85
C TRP A 24 -4.83 11.15 -0.83
N ILE A 25 -3.89 10.19 -0.73
CA ILE A 25 -2.66 10.32 0.07
C ILE A 25 -1.59 11.03 -0.78
N PRO A 26 -1.17 12.25 -0.44
CA PRO A 26 -0.12 12.95 -1.17
C PRO A 26 1.25 12.26 -1.06
N PRO A 27 2.15 12.41 -2.05
CA PRO A 27 3.53 11.97 -1.94
C PRO A 27 4.22 12.65 -0.75
N GLY A 28 4.91 11.87 0.08
CA GLY A 28 5.64 12.38 1.24
C GLY A 28 4.77 12.66 2.48
N ASP A 29 3.47 12.41 2.40
CA ASP A 29 2.58 12.62 3.54
C ASP A 29 2.70 11.51 4.58
N SER A 30 2.44 11.86 5.85
CA SER A 30 2.73 11.02 7.00
C SER A 30 1.54 10.19 7.50
N TYR A 31 0.65 9.78 6.58
CA TYR A 31 -0.50 8.92 6.91
C TYR A 31 -0.73 7.82 5.88
N GLY A 32 -1.45 6.77 6.31
CA GLY A 32 -1.66 5.53 5.56
C GLY A 32 -2.67 4.64 6.28
N LEU A 33 -3.01 3.51 5.66
CA LEU A 33 -3.94 2.55 6.26
C LEU A 33 -3.42 2.16 7.66
N PRO A 34 -4.17 2.42 8.76
CA PRO A 34 -3.67 2.15 10.09
C PRO A 34 -3.29 0.68 10.29
N SER A 35 -2.18 0.42 11.00
CA SER A 35 -1.60 -0.92 11.11
C SER A 35 -2.44 -1.90 11.95
N HIS A 36 -3.44 -1.41 12.69
CA HIS A 36 -4.39 -2.28 13.40
C HIS A 36 -5.45 -2.91 12.49
N PHE A 37 -5.60 -2.43 11.24
CA PHE A 37 -6.39 -3.13 10.24
C PHE A 37 -5.55 -4.26 9.63
N ALA A 38 -5.98 -5.50 9.90
CA ALA A 38 -5.51 -6.66 9.17
C ALA A 38 -5.86 -6.50 7.68
N THR A 39 -4.91 -6.80 6.80
CA THR A 39 -5.14 -6.79 5.36
C THR A 39 -5.66 -8.13 4.86
N ILE A 40 -6.17 -8.16 3.63
CA ILE A 40 -6.46 -9.41 2.91
C ILE A 40 -5.25 -10.35 2.87
N ALA A 41 -4.03 -9.82 2.80
CA ALA A 41 -2.82 -10.63 2.79
C ALA A 41 -2.56 -11.28 4.16
N ASP A 42 -2.79 -10.56 5.26
CA ASP A 42 -2.72 -11.15 6.61
C ASP A 42 -3.73 -12.31 6.74
N LYS A 43 -4.96 -12.12 6.25
CA LYS A 43 -6.01 -13.15 6.27
C LYS A 43 -5.71 -14.33 5.36
N MET A 44 -5.10 -14.10 4.21
CA MET A 44 -4.61 -15.17 3.34
C MET A 44 -3.48 -15.97 4.01
N GLY A 45 -2.57 -15.29 4.71
CA GLY A 45 -1.50 -15.93 5.49
C GLY A 45 -2.03 -16.85 6.60
N GLU A 46 -3.06 -16.41 7.33
CA GLU A 46 -3.77 -17.24 8.33
C GLU A 46 -4.34 -18.54 7.71
N ALA A 47 -4.69 -18.50 6.42
CA ALA A 47 -5.20 -19.66 5.66
C ALA A 47 -4.09 -20.49 4.97
N GLY A 48 -2.80 -20.17 5.19
CA GLY A 48 -1.66 -20.90 4.64
C GLY A 48 -1.24 -20.47 3.23
N TYR A 49 -1.70 -19.31 2.74
CA TYR A 49 -1.27 -18.76 1.45
C TYR A 49 -0.04 -17.87 1.59
N THR A 50 0.81 -17.89 0.57
CA THR A 50 1.86 -16.89 0.36
C THR A 50 1.32 -15.79 -0.55
N ALA A 51 1.13 -14.58 -0.01
CA ALA A 51 0.60 -13.45 -0.78
C ALA A 51 1.73 -12.59 -1.37
N HIS A 52 1.57 -12.17 -2.62
CA HIS A 52 2.52 -11.29 -3.32
C HIS A 52 1.79 -10.07 -3.87
N ALA A 53 2.38 -8.88 -3.76
CA ALA A 53 1.83 -7.64 -4.30
C ALA A 53 2.67 -7.11 -5.46
N THR A 54 2.02 -6.60 -6.51
CA THR A 54 2.71 -6.00 -7.66
C THR A 54 2.05 -4.70 -8.12
N GLY A 55 2.87 -3.77 -8.62
CA GLY A 55 2.42 -2.48 -9.16
C GLY A 55 2.18 -1.41 -8.10
N LYS A 56 1.14 -0.59 -8.30
CA LYS A 56 0.84 0.55 -7.44
C LYS A 56 0.36 0.11 -6.06
N TRP A 57 0.98 0.61 -4.99
CA TRP A 57 0.54 0.39 -3.61
C TRP A 57 -0.47 1.45 -3.15
N HIS A 58 -0.01 2.69 -2.93
CA HIS A 58 -0.82 3.86 -2.57
C HIS A 58 -1.76 3.70 -1.36
N ALA A 59 -1.29 3.02 -0.32
CA ALA A 59 -1.95 2.87 0.98
C ALA A 59 -1.10 3.38 2.17
N GLY A 60 -0.12 4.24 1.88
CA GLY A 60 0.82 4.83 2.83
C GLY A 60 2.19 4.15 2.85
N PHE A 61 3.24 4.94 3.04
CA PHE A 61 4.64 4.45 3.04
C PHE A 61 5.62 5.30 3.86
N ALA A 62 5.15 6.29 4.62
CA ALA A 62 6.03 7.10 5.48
C ALA A 62 6.64 6.31 6.64
N ASN A 63 6.06 5.16 6.99
CA ASN A 63 6.61 4.20 7.94
C ASN A 63 6.72 2.83 7.27
N GLN A 64 7.78 2.09 7.59
CA GLN A 64 7.98 0.72 7.10
C GLN A 64 6.79 -0.19 7.44
N SER A 65 6.12 0.01 8.58
CA SER A 65 4.90 -0.74 8.95
C SER A 65 3.71 -0.50 8.01
N TRP A 66 3.77 0.48 7.12
CA TRP A 66 2.73 0.70 6.10
C TRP A 66 3.11 0.16 4.72
N THR A 67 4.34 -0.32 4.53
CA THR A 67 4.76 -0.90 3.24
C THR A 67 4.21 -2.32 3.07
N PRO A 68 4.05 -2.81 1.83
CA PRO A 68 3.37 -4.07 1.56
C PRO A 68 3.94 -5.27 2.34
N THR A 69 5.26 -5.36 2.47
CA THR A 69 5.93 -6.47 3.15
C THR A 69 5.70 -6.51 4.66
N PHE A 70 5.27 -5.39 5.24
CA PHE A 70 4.86 -5.30 6.65
C PHE A 70 3.35 -5.37 6.83
N ARG A 71 2.62 -5.61 5.73
CA ARG A 71 1.16 -5.67 5.66
C ARG A 71 0.66 -7.03 5.14
N GLY A 72 1.41 -8.09 5.42
CA GLY A 72 1.05 -9.47 5.15
C GLY A 72 1.53 -10.03 3.80
N PHE A 73 2.10 -9.21 2.92
CA PHE A 73 2.64 -9.70 1.65
C PHE A 73 4.09 -10.21 1.84
N SER A 74 4.42 -11.38 1.30
CA SER A 74 5.79 -11.93 1.36
C SER A 74 6.75 -11.27 0.38
N SER A 75 6.23 -10.66 -0.68
CA SER A 75 7.05 -9.85 -1.59
C SER A 75 6.26 -8.72 -2.23
N PHE A 76 7.00 -7.71 -2.68
CA PHE A 76 6.49 -6.57 -3.42
C PHE A 76 7.39 -6.21 -4.60
N LEU A 77 6.78 -5.93 -5.75
CA LEU A 77 7.45 -5.37 -6.92
C LEU A 77 6.58 -4.27 -7.51
N GLY A 78 6.98 -3.00 -7.38
CA GLY A 78 6.16 -1.88 -7.82
C GLY A 78 6.55 -0.57 -7.16
N PHE A 79 5.62 0.34 -6.96
CA PHE A 79 5.89 1.68 -6.42
C PHE A 79 4.88 2.05 -5.34
N TYR A 80 5.30 2.88 -4.38
CA TYR A 80 4.48 3.19 -3.22
C TYR A 80 3.47 4.31 -3.43
N SER A 81 3.81 5.28 -4.28
CA SER A 81 3.06 6.51 -4.48
C SER A 81 1.81 6.33 -5.33
N GLY A 82 1.07 7.43 -5.51
CA GLY A 82 -0.10 7.49 -6.36
C GLY A 82 0.17 7.28 -7.84
N GLY A 83 1.40 7.40 -8.27
CA GLY A 83 1.83 7.23 -9.64
C GLY A 83 3.30 7.58 -9.75
N GLU A 84 3.92 7.04 -10.79
CA GLU A 84 5.28 7.34 -11.20
C GLU A 84 5.32 7.41 -12.73
N ASP A 85 6.40 7.97 -13.26
CA ASP A 85 6.70 7.88 -14.69
C ASP A 85 7.06 6.44 -15.09
N TYR A 86 6.52 5.98 -16.22
CA TYR A 86 6.64 4.59 -16.66
C TYR A 86 8.05 4.14 -17.03
N PHE A 87 8.96 5.07 -17.37
CA PHE A 87 10.29 4.74 -17.85
C PHE A 87 11.37 5.09 -16.82
N THR A 88 11.21 6.22 -16.16
CA THR A 88 12.17 6.73 -15.17
C THR A 88 11.84 6.29 -13.76
N HIS A 89 10.61 5.80 -13.51
CA HIS A 89 10.13 5.39 -12.20
C HIS A 89 10.22 6.50 -11.14
N GLN A 90 10.02 7.74 -11.60
CA GLN A 90 10.09 8.93 -10.76
C GLN A 90 8.70 9.47 -10.43
N THR A 91 8.56 9.97 -9.21
CA THR A 91 7.41 10.73 -8.73
C THR A 91 7.91 11.94 -7.95
N SER A 92 7.39 13.14 -8.27
CA SER A 92 7.86 14.39 -7.66
C SER A 92 9.39 14.59 -7.69
N GLY A 93 10.08 14.09 -8.72
CA GLY A 93 11.54 14.16 -8.85
C GLY A 93 12.33 13.10 -8.07
N HIS A 94 11.67 12.15 -7.41
CA HIS A 94 12.28 11.08 -6.63
C HIS A 94 11.96 9.71 -7.22
N TYR A 95 12.94 8.79 -7.21
CA TYR A 95 12.75 7.40 -7.62
C TYR A 95 11.90 6.63 -6.60
N ASP A 96 10.86 5.93 -7.04
CA ASP A 96 9.89 5.25 -6.15
C ASP A 96 9.69 3.75 -6.45
N PHE A 97 10.32 3.21 -7.48
CA PHE A 97 10.21 1.77 -7.76
C PHE A 97 10.98 0.92 -6.74
N ARG A 98 10.35 -0.17 -6.30
CA ARG A 98 10.76 -1.02 -5.18
C ARG A 98 10.74 -2.49 -5.59
N TRP A 99 11.70 -3.20 -5.04
CA TRP A 99 11.70 -4.66 -5.00
C TRP A 99 12.01 -5.09 -3.57
N ASP A 100 10.97 -5.51 -2.86
CA ASP A 100 11.07 -5.90 -1.46
C ASP A 100 10.69 -7.39 -1.32
N ALA A 101 11.47 -8.14 -0.55
CA ALA A 101 11.18 -9.51 -0.18
C ALA A 101 11.40 -9.68 1.32
N THR A 102 10.54 -10.46 1.98
CA THR A 102 10.65 -10.83 3.41
C THR A 102 11.47 -12.10 3.60
#